data_AF-A0AAW8RED9-F1
#
_entry.id   AF-A0AAW8RED9-F1
#
_cell.length_a   1.000
_cell.length_b   1.000
_cell.length_c   1.000
_cell.angle_alpha   90.00
_cell.angle_beta   90.00
_cell.angle_gamma   90.00
#
_symmetry.space_group_name_H-M   'P 1'
#
loop_
_entity.id
_entity.type
_entity.pdbx_description
1 polymer ?
#
loop_
_entity_poly.entity_id
_entity_poly.type
_entity_poly.pdbx_seq_one_letter_code
_entity_poly.pdbx_strand_id
1 'polypeptide(L)'
;MTSDVNWGQVLLYYPTPDGFDRWYIDKCKEDMCENVQNGGNPKDKVAEKIFLRLCRLVDIYCKQDIDWKKTALDYWNEVDSNLKGNGD
;
A
#
# COMPACT_ATOMS: atom_id res chain seq x y z
N MET A 1 11.24 -16.12 -9.18
CA MET A 1 11.83 -15.37 -8.05
C MET A 1 10.79 -14.34 -7.63
N THR A 2 10.13 -14.53 -6.50
CA THR A 2 9.31 -13.47 -5.89
C THR A 2 10.29 -12.49 -5.28
N SER A 3 10.47 -11.33 -5.92
CA SER A 3 11.15 -10.20 -5.29
C SER A 3 10.39 -9.89 -4.01
N ASP A 4 11.01 -10.07 -2.84
CA ASP A 4 10.36 -9.73 -1.58
C ASP A 4 9.89 -8.28 -1.64
N VAL A 5 8.57 -8.06 -1.56
CA VAL A 5 7.99 -6.73 -1.63
C VAL A 5 8.32 -5.96 -0.36
N ASN A 6 8.94 -4.80 -0.51
CA ASN A 6 9.21 -3.87 0.59
C ASN A 6 8.02 -2.90 0.74
N TRP A 7 7.04 -3.27 1.57
CA TRP A 7 5.82 -2.49 1.78
C TRP A 7 6.07 -1.09 2.33
N GLY A 8 7.05 -0.95 3.22
CA GLY A 8 7.42 0.37 3.74
C GLY A 8 7.90 1.32 2.66
N GLN A 9 8.74 0.83 1.75
CA GLN A 9 9.21 1.62 0.62
C GLN A 9 8.05 1.95 -0.35
N VAL A 10 7.21 0.96 -0.68
CA VAL A 10 6.06 1.18 -1.57
C VAL A 10 5.13 2.25 -1.00
N LEU A 11 4.81 2.21 0.29
CA LEU A 11 3.92 3.18 0.93
C LEU A 11 4.49 4.60 0.95
N LEU A 12 5.79 4.76 1.26
CA LEU A 12 6.43 6.08 1.33
C LEU A 12 6.38 6.82 -0.01
N TYR A 13 6.52 6.09 -1.11
CA TYR A 13 6.51 6.65 -2.47
C TYR A 13 5.15 6.57 -3.18
N TYR A 14 4.12 6.00 -2.55
CA TYR A 14 2.81 5.88 -3.18
C TYR A 14 2.19 7.27 -3.43
N PRO A 15 1.77 7.57 -4.67
CA PRO A 15 1.19 8.86 -5.01
C PRO A 15 -0.19 9.00 -4.37
N THR A 16 -0.45 10.17 -3.78
CA THR A 16 -1.77 10.50 -3.23
C THR A 16 -2.72 10.87 -4.38
N PRO A 17 -3.88 10.21 -4.55
CA PRO A 17 -4.84 10.57 -5.59
C PRO A 17 -5.36 12.02 -5.41
N ASP A 18 -5.65 12.69 -6.52
CA ASP A 18 -6.23 14.04 -6.47
C ASP A 18 -7.67 14.04 -5.92
N GLY A 19 -8.02 15.06 -5.15
CA GLY A 19 -9.34 15.18 -4.51
C GLY A 19 -9.50 14.44 -3.17
N PHE A 20 -8.45 13.73 -2.72
CA PHE A 20 -8.43 13.07 -1.43
C PHE A 20 -8.04 14.00 -0.29
N ASP A 21 -8.69 13.85 0.88
CA ASP A 21 -8.19 14.42 2.12
C ASP A 21 -6.87 13.72 2.50
N ARG A 22 -5.76 14.47 2.35
CA ARG A 22 -4.40 13.93 2.44
C ARG A 22 -4.05 13.46 3.85
N TRP A 23 -4.78 13.93 4.86
CA TRP A 23 -4.45 13.68 6.26
C TRP A 23 -4.29 12.19 6.60
N TYR A 24 -5.21 11.33 6.15
CA TYR A 24 -5.13 9.90 6.51
C TYR A 24 -3.99 9.17 5.79
N ILE A 25 -3.72 9.55 4.54
CA ILE A 25 -2.62 8.99 3.74
C ILE A 25 -1.28 9.41 4.34
N ASP A 26 -1.15 10.69 4.68
CA ASP A 26 0.02 11.24 5.34
C ASP A 26 0.20 10.58 6.71
N LYS A 27 -0.89 10.30 7.44
CA LYS A 27 -0.80 9.59 8.71
C LYS A 27 -0.30 8.15 8.56
N CYS A 28 -0.72 7.43 7.52
CA CYS A 28 -0.19 6.11 7.22
C CYS A 28 1.31 6.17 6.87
N LYS A 29 1.75 7.21 6.15
CA LYS A 29 3.18 7.43 5.84
C LYS A 29 3.99 7.76 7.10
N GLU A 30 3.45 8.60 7.99
CA GLU A 30 4.03 8.89 9.30
C GLU A 30 4.18 7.62 10.13
N ASP A 31 3.11 6.84 10.29
CA ASP A 31 3.13 5.59 11.08
C ASP A 31 4.18 4.59 10.55
N MET A 32 4.36 4.54 9.22
CA MET A 32 5.41 3.74 8.61
C MET A 32 6.81 4.28 8.87
N CYS A 33 6.98 5.60 8.75
CA CYS A 33 8.24 6.27 9.04
C CYS A 33 8.64 6.03 10.51
N GLU A 34 7.71 6.19 11.45
CA GLU A 34 7.88 5.89 12.86
C GLU A 34 8.22 4.42 13.10
N ASN A 35 7.52 3.47 12.45
CA ASN A 35 7.83 2.05 12.57
C ASN A 35 9.28 1.75 12.16
N VAL A 36 9.74 2.31 11.05
CA VAL A 36 11.12 2.13 10.57
C VAL A 36 12.14 2.82 11.48
N GLN A 37 11.86 4.05 11.94
CA GLN A 37 12.72 4.79 12.86
C GLN A 37 12.89 4.08 14.22
N ASN A 38 11.86 3.37 14.67
CA ASN A 38 11.88 2.58 15.90
C ASN A 38 12.53 1.19 15.72
N GLY A 39 13.20 0.94 14.59
CA GLY A 39 13.90 -0.31 14.31
C GLY A 39 13.04 -1.42 13.69
N GLY A 40 11.79 -1.12 13.33
CA GLY A 40 10.92 -2.01 12.58
C GLY A 40 11.41 -2.23 11.14
N ASN A 41 11.21 -3.43 10.61
CA ASN A 41 11.58 -3.77 9.25
C ASN A 41 10.46 -3.32 8.28
N PRO A 42 10.80 -2.71 7.14
CA PRO A 42 9.83 -2.38 6.08
C PRO A 42 9.06 -3.58 5.48
N LYS A 43 9.49 -4.82 5.78
CA LYS A 43 8.80 -6.07 5.42
C LYS A 43 7.96 -6.66 6.56
N ASP A 44 7.89 -6.00 7.72
CA ASP A 44 7.14 -6.52 8.86
C ASP A 44 5.63 -6.50 8.64
N LYS A 45 4.93 -7.35 9.39
CA LYS A 45 3.45 -7.38 9.40
C LYS A 45 2.81 -6.04 9.79
N VAL A 46 3.52 -5.19 10.53
CA VAL A 46 3.04 -3.83 10.85
C VAL A 46 3.03 -2.98 9.58
N ALA A 47 4.12 -2.97 8.83
CA ALA A 47 4.23 -2.28 7.55
C ALA A 47 3.16 -2.76 6.55
N GLU A 48 2.95 -4.07 6.46
CA GLU A 48 1.92 -4.69 5.64
C GLU A 48 0.50 -4.22 6.02
N LYS A 49 0.18 -4.17 7.33
CA LYS A 49 -1.12 -3.70 7.81
C LYS A 49 -1.38 -2.23 7.51
N ILE A 50 -0.35 -1.38 7.62
CA ILE A 50 -0.47 0.05 7.31
C ILE A 50 -0.76 0.22 5.81
N PHE A 51 -0.08 -0.54 4.94
CA PHE A 51 -0.36 -0.53 3.51
C PHE A 51 -1.80 -0.97 3.20
N LEU A 52 -2.30 -2.06 3.80
CA LEU A 52 -3.68 -2.52 3.61
C LEU A 52 -4.73 -1.47 4.03
N ARG A 53 -4.46 -0.67 5.07
CA ARG A 53 -5.32 0.45 5.45
C ARG A 53 -5.39 1.52 4.36
N LEU A 54 -4.26 1.80 3.71
CA LEU A 54 -4.21 2.72 2.58
C LEU A 54 -5.01 2.19 1.38
N CYS A 55 -4.84 0.92 1.04
CA CYS A 55 -5.63 0.27 -0.02
C CYS A 55 -7.13 0.36 0.24
N ARG A 56 -7.55 0.07 1.48
CA ARG A 56 -8.94 0.22 1.94
C ARG A 56 -9.46 1.65 1.79
N LEU A 57 -8.61 2.65 2.01
CA LEU A 57 -9.00 4.04 1.85
C LEU A 57 -9.21 4.38 0.38
N VAL A 58 -8.23 4.10 -0.49
CA VAL A 58 -8.37 4.31 -1.93
C VAL A 58 -9.61 3.61 -2.47
N ASP A 59 -9.84 2.37 -2.03
CA ASP A 59 -11.01 1.58 -2.37
C ASP A 59 -12.35 2.24 -2.00
N ILE A 60 -12.55 2.62 -0.73
CA ILE A 60 -13.82 3.19 -0.25
C ILE A 60 -14.25 4.41 -1.06
N TYR A 61 -13.28 5.23 -1.47
CA TYR A 61 -13.56 6.46 -2.21
C TYR A 61 -13.60 6.25 -3.73
N CYS A 62 -12.88 5.27 -4.25
CA CYS A 62 -12.94 4.87 -5.66
C CYS A 62 -14.03 3.83 -5.97
N LYS A 63 -14.77 3.37 -4.94
CA LYS A 63 -15.82 2.33 -5.03
C LYS A 63 -15.35 1.03 -5.70
N GLN A 64 -14.16 0.53 -5.35
CA GLN A 64 -13.79 -0.82 -5.77
C GLN A 64 -14.42 -1.84 -4.78
N ASP A 65 -14.37 -3.12 -5.13
CA ASP A 65 -14.91 -4.21 -4.31
C ASP A 65 -13.72 -4.96 -3.67
N ILE A 66 -13.37 -4.59 -2.43
CA ILE A 66 -12.25 -5.20 -1.70
C ILE A 66 -12.60 -6.61 -1.24
N ASP A 67 -11.76 -7.56 -1.65
CA ASP A 67 -11.77 -8.92 -1.09
C ASP A 67 -10.96 -8.94 0.21
N TRP A 68 -11.67 -9.09 1.34
CA TRP A 68 -11.10 -9.14 2.68
C TRP A 68 -10.20 -10.36 2.95
N LYS A 69 -10.17 -11.34 2.03
CA LYS A 69 -9.26 -12.49 2.12
C LYS A 69 -7.88 -12.21 1.51
N LYS A 70 -7.75 -11.13 0.74
CA LYS A 70 -6.50 -10.77 0.06
C LYS A 70 -5.50 -10.10 0.99
N THR A 71 -4.25 -10.51 0.86
CA THR A 71 -3.07 -9.93 1.50
C THR A 71 -2.58 -8.71 0.73
N ALA A 72 -1.65 -7.94 1.30
CA ALA A 72 -1.03 -6.82 0.58
C ALA A 72 -0.40 -7.29 -0.74
N LEU A 73 0.21 -8.48 -0.72
CA LEU A 73 0.87 -9.08 -1.88
C LEU A 73 -0.09 -9.39 -3.02
N ASP A 74 -1.30 -9.87 -2.69
CA ASP A 74 -2.33 -10.14 -3.70
C ASP A 74 -2.71 -8.85 -4.44
N TYR A 75 -2.93 -7.75 -3.70
CA TYR A 75 -3.23 -6.44 -4.29
C TYR A 75 -2.08 -5.90 -5.15
N TRP A 76 -0.84 -6.07 -4.72
CA TRP A 76 0.33 -5.68 -5.52
C TRP A 76 0.43 -6.47 -6.82
N ASN A 77 0.24 -7.79 -6.76
CA ASN A 77 0.31 -8.63 -7.95
C ASN A 77 -0.76 -8.25 -8.98
N GLU A 78 -1.94 -7.82 -8.54
CA GLU A 78 -3.00 -7.31 -9.41
C GLU A 78 -2.61 -5.99 -10.08
N VAL A 79 -2.03 -5.05 -9.34
CA VAL A 79 -1.52 -3.78 -9.89
C VAL A 79 -0.34 -4.01 -10.84
N ASP A 80 0.64 -4.83 -10.46
CA ASP A 80 1.81 -5.15 -11.29
C ASP A 80 1.40 -5.87 -12.58
N SER A 81 0.42 -6.78 -12.51
CA SER A 81 -0.15 -7.43 -13.69
C SER A 81 -0.87 -6.45 -14.61
N ASN A 82 -1.60 -5.48 -14.05
CA ASN A 82 -2.25 -4.42 -14.84
C ASN A 82 -1.24 -3.44 -15.46
N LEU A 83 -0.14 -3.12 -14.76
CA LEU A 83 0.94 -2.28 -15.27
C LEU A 83 1.73 -2.97 -16.38
N LYS A 84 1.94 -4.28 -16.28
CA LYS A 84 2.60 -5.10 -17.32
C LYS A 84 1.67 -5.45 -18.48
N GLY A 85 0.36 -5.41 -18.28
CA GLY A 85 -0.66 -5.69 -19.29
C GLY A 85 -0.99 -4.51 -20.21
N ASN A 86 -0.62 -3.27 -19.86
CA ASN A 86 -0.82 -2.07 -20.70
C ASN A 86 0.33 -1.79 -21.68
N GLY A 87 1.03 -2.85 -22.11
CA GLY A 87 2.00 -2.80 -23.19
C GLY A 87 1.42 -3.35 -24.49
N ASP A 88 0.41 -2.66 -25.04
CA ASP A 88 -0.03 -2.75 -26.45
C ASP A 88 0.02 -1.34 -27.07
#